data_AF-A0A3Q4IGR3-F1
#
_entry.id   AF-A0A3Q4IGR3-F1
#
_cell.length_a   1.000
_cell.length_b   1.000
_cell.length_c   1.000
_cell.angle_alpha   90.00
_cell.angle_beta   90.00
_cell.angle_gamma   90.00
#
_symmetry.space_group_name_H-M   'P 1'
#
loop_
_entity.id
_entity.type
_entity.pdbx_description
1 polymer ?
#
loop_
_entity_poly.entity_id
_entity_poly.type
_entity_poly.pdbx_seq_one_letter_code
_entity_poly.pdbx_strand_id
1 'polypeptide(L)'
;MDLDRSCLDLMIRLLELDQDQGGGNGADSTVHFSAKEIAKIKEKIRKLCDTVHNKHLDLQNITTGHLAMETLLSLTSKRAGDWFKEELRLLGGLDHIVDKVKECVDNLNQEDDKEKLVSSLWGAERCLRVLESVTVHNPENQSYLIAYKDSLLIISSHLSRCAELIYLLAPPASFVAAVGKAVEDCMRAIIGVLLNLTHDNEWGSTKTGEQEDLIVTALNCVLKVPQYLPQEQRFDIRVLVLPLCVCCSGSGFAHQPGGVQCQEQVLPDGDGDGRRPGSLRLHRPCDVGTTGQKSISRVIDYLEHC
;
A
#
# COMPACT_ATOMS: atom_id res chain seq x y z
N MET A 1 25.40 10.17 11.29
CA MET A 1 24.33 9.18 11.50
C MET A 1 24.85 7.86 10.97
N ASP A 2 24.57 6.76 11.67
CA ASP A 2 25.27 5.47 11.53
C ASP A 2 24.63 4.51 10.52
N LEU A 3 23.62 4.96 9.76
CA LEU A 3 22.94 4.18 8.73
C LEU A 3 23.44 4.64 7.35
N ASP A 4 24.18 3.77 6.68
CA ASP A 4 24.66 3.98 5.32
C ASP A 4 23.77 3.26 4.29
N ARG A 5 24.07 3.47 3.00
CA ARG A 5 23.35 2.86 1.89
C ARG A 5 23.36 1.33 1.93
N SER A 6 24.44 0.72 2.42
CA SER A 6 24.53 -0.74 2.57
C SER A 6 23.61 -1.27 3.65
N CYS A 7 23.50 -0.59 4.79
CA CYS A 7 22.57 -0.94 5.84
C CYS A 7 21.12 -0.85 5.36
N LEU A 8 20.79 0.17 4.57
CA LEU A 8 19.46 0.33 3.98
C LEU A 8 19.14 -0.78 2.98
N ASP A 9 20.06 -1.08 2.06
CA ASP A 9 19.91 -2.17 1.09
C ASP A 9 19.70 -3.51 1.80
N LEU A 10 20.48 -3.77 2.87
CA LEU A 10 20.30 -4.96 3.68
C LEU A 10 18.91 -5.00 4.34
N MET A 11 18.45 -3.90 4.95
CA MET A 11 17.13 -3.87 5.60
C MET A 11 15.99 -4.13 4.60
N ILE A 12 16.11 -3.62 3.37
CA ILE A 12 15.13 -3.85 2.30
C ILE A 12 15.17 -5.32 1.86
N ARG A 13 16.36 -5.90 1.64
CA ARG A 13 16.48 -7.34 1.35
C ARG A 13 15.89 -8.21 2.46
N LEU A 14 16.08 -7.83 3.72
CA LEU A 14 15.50 -8.56 4.86
C LEU A 14 13.97 -8.43 4.92
N LEU A 15 13.42 -7.29 4.48
CA LEU A 15 11.98 -7.08 4.32
C LEU A 15 11.40 -8.02 3.26
N GLU A 16 12.14 -8.24 2.18
CA GLU A 16 11.80 -9.07 1.02
C GLU A 16 11.90 -10.58 1.28
N LEU A 17 12.61 -11.01 2.34
CA LEU A 17 12.72 -12.44 2.66
C LEU A 17 11.34 -12.99 3.05
N ASP A 18 10.83 -13.86 2.19
CA ASP A 18 9.72 -14.75 2.50
C ASP A 18 10.23 -15.89 3.40
N GLN A 19 9.32 -16.50 4.16
CA GLN A 19 9.69 -17.59 5.06
C GLN A 19 10.25 -18.76 4.25
N ASP A 20 11.57 -18.93 4.29
CA ASP A 20 12.19 -20.16 3.82
C ASP A 20 12.21 -21.19 4.96
N GLN A 21 11.38 -22.22 4.75
CA GLN A 21 11.57 -23.61 5.19
C GLN A 21 11.43 -23.95 6.68
N GLY A 22 10.20 -24.29 7.05
CA GLY A 22 9.91 -25.26 8.10
C GLY A 22 9.95 -26.73 7.65
N GLY A 23 10.40 -27.08 6.43
CA GLY A 23 10.27 -28.48 5.97
C GLY A 23 10.82 -28.88 4.60
N GLY A 24 11.91 -28.29 4.10
CA GLY A 24 12.56 -28.75 2.86
C GLY A 24 13.93 -29.36 3.12
N ASN A 25 14.13 -30.62 2.71
CA ASN A 25 15.41 -31.31 2.67
C ASN A 25 16.35 -30.68 1.62
N GLY A 26 16.86 -29.48 1.88
CA GLY A 26 17.94 -28.86 1.11
C GLY A 26 19.24 -28.97 1.89
N ALA A 27 20.10 -29.91 1.49
CA ALA A 27 21.44 -30.03 2.04
C ALA A 27 22.27 -28.81 1.65
N ASP A 28 22.45 -27.85 2.55
CA ASP A 28 23.69 -27.08 2.58
C ASP A 28 24.07 -26.59 3.99
N SER A 29 25.38 -26.45 4.14
CA SER A 29 26.12 -26.58 5.38
C SER A 29 26.13 -25.27 6.19
N THR A 30 25.14 -25.05 7.06
CA THR A 30 25.19 -24.00 8.09
C THR A 30 24.61 -24.49 9.42
N VAL A 31 25.19 -24.03 10.53
CA VAL A 31 24.91 -24.44 11.91
C VAL A 31 23.40 -24.58 12.15
N HIS A 32 22.92 -25.82 12.22
CA HIS A 32 21.51 -26.13 12.43
C HIS A 32 21.18 -25.90 13.91
N PHE A 33 20.69 -24.72 14.27
CA PHE A 33 20.12 -24.50 15.60
C PHE A 33 18.94 -25.45 15.79
N SER A 34 18.85 -26.08 16.97
CA SER A 34 17.67 -26.87 17.29
C SER A 34 16.45 -25.96 17.40
N ALA A 35 15.26 -26.48 17.10
CA ALA A 35 14.00 -25.74 17.24
C ALA A 35 13.83 -25.12 18.65
N LYS A 36 14.40 -25.76 19.67
CA LYS A 36 14.40 -25.29 21.06
C LYS A 36 15.33 -24.09 21.28
N GLU A 37 16.45 -24.01 20.56
CA GLU A 37 17.35 -22.86 20.60
C GLU A 37 16.79 -21.67 19.85
N ILE A 38 16.17 -21.90 18.68
CA ILE A 38 15.47 -20.86 17.92
C ILE A 38 14.32 -20.28 18.76
N ALA A 39 13.53 -21.12 19.44
CA ALA A 39 12.48 -20.65 20.34
C ALA A 39 13.02 -19.79 21.50
N LYS A 40 14.17 -20.17 22.09
CA LYS A 40 14.83 -19.36 23.12
C LYS A 40 15.34 -18.02 22.59
N ILE A 41 15.86 -17.99 21.36
CA ILE A 41 16.30 -16.76 20.70
C ILE A 41 15.10 -15.84 20.43
N LYS A 42 14.01 -16.37 19.86
CA LYS A 42 12.76 -15.62 19.62
C LYS A 42 12.20 -15.00 20.91
N GLU A 43 12.19 -15.76 22.01
CA GLU A 43 11.73 -15.25 23.31
C GLU A 43 12.65 -14.14 23.87
N LYS A 44 13.97 -14.23 23.64
CA LYS A 44 14.89 -13.15 24.02
C LYS A 44 14.65 -11.88 23.18
N ILE A 45 14.45 -12.02 21.87
CA ILE A 45 14.13 -10.90 20.97
C ILE A 45 12.85 -10.22 21.44
N ARG A 46 11.80 -10.98 21.75
CA ARG A 46 10.53 -10.44 22.28
C ARG A 46 10.74 -9.59 23.52
N LYS A 47 11.43 -10.12 24.54
CA LYS A 47 11.71 -9.37 25.78
C LYS A 47 12.47 -8.08 25.50
N LEU A 48 13.39 -8.10 24.54
CA LEU A 48 14.13 -6.90 24.14
C LEU A 48 13.19 -5.87 23.50
N CYS A 49 12.33 -6.30 22.58
CA CYS A 49 11.36 -5.42 21.92
C CYS A 49 10.32 -4.85 22.90
N ASP A 50 9.84 -5.64 23.85
CA ASP A 50 8.95 -5.18 24.93
C ASP A 50 9.63 -4.08 25.76
N THR A 51 10.93 -4.25 26.06
CA THR A 51 11.70 -3.31 26.89
C THR A 51 12.05 -2.02 26.14
N VAL A 52 12.36 -2.10 24.84
CA VAL A 52 12.89 -0.97 24.06
C VAL A 52 11.78 -0.19 23.34
N HIS A 53 10.77 -0.88 22.81
CA HIS A 53 9.74 -0.27 21.97
C HIS A 53 8.35 -0.24 22.60
N ASN A 54 8.15 -0.85 23.79
CA ASN A 54 6.85 -0.95 24.47
C ASN A 54 5.74 -1.50 23.55
N LYS A 55 6.15 -2.38 22.62
CA LYS A 55 5.29 -3.07 21.65
C LYS A 55 5.35 -4.56 21.94
N HIS A 56 4.18 -5.16 22.20
CA HIS A 56 4.08 -6.60 22.36
C HIS A 56 4.18 -7.26 20.98
N LEU A 57 5.33 -7.87 20.67
CA LEU A 57 5.49 -8.71 19.50
C LEU A 57 4.89 -10.10 19.78
N ASP A 58 4.08 -10.61 18.86
CA ASP A 58 3.54 -11.96 18.93
C ASP A 58 4.65 -12.98 18.60
N LEU A 59 4.84 -13.96 19.48
CA LEU A 59 5.86 -15.02 19.34
C LEU A 59 5.70 -15.85 18.07
N GLN A 60 4.47 -15.96 17.57
CA GLN A 60 4.18 -16.68 16.33
C GLN A 60 4.61 -15.89 15.07
N ASN A 61 4.77 -14.57 15.18
CA ASN A 61 5.04 -13.67 14.06
C ASN A 61 6.48 -13.13 14.02
N ILE A 62 7.39 -13.63 14.87
CA ILE A 62 8.81 -13.26 14.81
C ILE A 62 9.46 -13.96 13.61
N THR A 63 9.40 -13.28 12.46
CA THR A 63 10.09 -13.58 11.20
C THR A 63 11.09 -12.47 10.88
N THR A 64 12.07 -12.77 10.04
CA THR A 64 13.05 -11.79 9.56
C THR A 64 12.36 -10.58 8.93
N GLY A 65 11.40 -10.82 8.04
CA GLY A 65 10.64 -9.77 7.38
C GLY A 65 9.79 -8.93 8.32
N HIS A 66 9.17 -9.53 9.35
CA HIS A 66 8.39 -8.77 10.32
C HIS A 66 9.28 -7.86 11.18
N LEU A 67 10.45 -8.34 11.60
CA LEU A 67 11.43 -7.53 12.33
C LEU A 67 12.01 -6.40 11.46
N ALA A 68 12.30 -6.68 10.18
CA ALA A 68 12.76 -5.67 9.23
C ALA A 68 11.70 -4.58 9.03
N MET A 69 10.45 -4.97 8.82
CA MET A 69 9.31 -4.04 8.72
C MET A 69 9.19 -3.18 9.98
N GLU A 70 9.15 -3.78 11.17
CA GLU A 70 9.01 -3.02 12.43
C GLU A 70 10.20 -2.08 12.67
N THR A 71 11.40 -2.45 12.23
CA THR A 71 12.57 -1.57 12.25
C THR A 71 12.36 -0.36 11.34
N LEU A 72 11.93 -0.57 10.09
CA LEU A 72 11.64 0.50 9.15
C LEU A 72 10.52 1.42 9.67
N LEU A 73 9.42 0.85 10.16
CA LEU A 73 8.32 1.61 10.76
C LEU A 73 8.75 2.43 11.99
N SER A 74 9.71 1.93 12.77
CA SER A 74 10.28 2.68 13.89
C SER A 74 11.11 3.86 13.39
N LEU A 75 11.92 3.66 12.34
CA LEU A 75 12.79 4.69 11.75
C LEU A 75 12.01 5.75 10.96
N THR A 76 10.83 5.42 10.43
CA THR A 76 9.93 6.34 9.70
C THR A 76 8.82 6.92 10.58
N SER A 77 8.83 6.59 11.87
CA SER A 77 7.80 7.03 12.82
C SER A 77 7.82 8.53 13.06
N LYS A 78 6.69 9.08 13.54
CA LYS A 78 6.60 10.49 14.00
C LYS A 78 7.70 10.85 15.02
N ARG A 79 8.16 9.89 15.82
CA ARG A 79 9.21 10.09 16.83
C ARG A 79 10.61 10.22 16.21
N ALA A 80 10.87 9.51 15.11
CA ALA A 80 12.16 9.52 14.42
C ALA A 80 12.32 10.75 13.51
N GLY A 81 11.21 11.35 13.07
CA GLY A 81 11.20 12.52 12.19
C GLY A 81 11.29 12.13 10.71
N ASP A 82 11.45 13.13 9.84
CA ASP A 82 11.35 12.92 8.38
C ASP A 82 12.68 12.58 7.70
N TRP A 83 13.81 12.75 8.39
CA TRP A 83 15.14 12.49 7.82
C TRP A 83 15.25 11.12 7.14
N PHE A 84 14.85 10.04 7.82
CA PHE A 84 14.96 8.70 7.25
C PHE A 84 13.95 8.45 6.12
N LYS A 85 12.79 9.12 6.13
CA LYS A 85 11.82 9.04 5.03
C LYS A 85 12.39 9.62 3.74
N GLU A 86 13.13 10.73 3.84
CA GLU A 86 13.81 11.36 2.71
C GLU A 86 15.02 10.54 2.24
N GLU A 87 15.84 10.06 3.18
CA GLU A 87 17.02 9.24 2.87
C GLU A 87 16.62 7.95 2.15
N LEU A 88 15.55 7.29 2.61
CA LEU A 88 15.00 6.09 1.96
C LEU A 88 14.59 6.35 0.51
N ARG A 89 14.05 7.54 0.20
CA ARG A 89 13.76 7.96 -1.18
C ARG A 89 15.05 8.21 -1.97
N LEU A 90 15.95 9.03 -1.43
CA LEU A 90 17.17 9.46 -2.13
C LEU A 90 18.12 8.30 -2.48
N LEU A 91 18.13 7.25 -1.66
CA LEU A 91 18.95 6.07 -1.88
C LEU A 91 18.29 5.02 -2.79
N GLY A 92 17.07 5.28 -3.27
CA GLY A 92 16.29 4.39 -4.13
C GLY A 92 15.54 3.29 -3.38
N GLY A 93 15.47 3.35 -2.04
CA GLY A 93 14.81 2.31 -1.25
C GLY A 93 13.31 2.21 -1.52
N LEU A 94 12.65 3.33 -1.82
CA LEU A 94 11.24 3.33 -2.23
C LEU A 94 11.01 2.57 -3.54
N ASP A 95 11.93 2.68 -4.49
CA ASP A 95 11.88 2.03 -5.81
C ASP A 95 11.82 0.51 -5.65
N HIS A 96 12.73 -0.02 -4.82
CA HIS A 96 12.79 -1.45 -4.49
C HIS A 96 11.49 -1.93 -3.84
N ILE A 97 10.96 -1.17 -2.87
CA ILE A 97 9.72 -1.53 -2.16
C ILE A 97 8.53 -1.55 -3.14
N VAL A 98 8.42 -0.56 -4.03
CA VAL A 98 7.33 -0.52 -5.03
C VAL A 98 7.46 -1.65 -6.04
N ASP A 99 8.66 -1.92 -6.54
CA ASP A 99 8.91 -3.02 -7.47
C ASP A 99 8.55 -4.38 -6.82
N LYS A 100 8.82 -4.55 -5.53
CA LYS A 100 8.41 -5.76 -4.80
C LYS A 100 6.90 -5.85 -4.61
N VAL A 101 6.20 -4.75 -4.32
CA VAL A 101 4.73 -4.74 -4.26
C VAL A 101 4.15 -5.22 -5.59
N LYS A 102 4.69 -4.72 -6.72
CA LYS A 102 4.28 -5.16 -8.05
C LYS A 102 4.48 -6.67 -8.22
N GLU A 103 5.67 -7.18 -7.92
CA GLU A 103 5.99 -8.61 -8.04
C GLU A 103 5.03 -9.47 -7.20
N CYS A 104 4.79 -9.10 -5.94
CA CYS A 104 3.87 -9.81 -5.07
C CYS A 104 2.45 -9.83 -5.65
N VAL A 105 1.96 -8.72 -6.18
CA VAL A 105 0.61 -8.63 -6.76
C VAL A 105 0.50 -9.41 -8.07
N ASP A 106 1.52 -9.37 -8.92
CA ASP A 106 1.56 -10.16 -10.15
C ASP A 106 1.49 -11.67 -9.83
N ASN A 107 2.13 -12.11 -8.74
CA ASN A 107 2.05 -13.49 -8.26
C ASN A 107 0.63 -13.87 -7.77
N LEU A 108 -0.14 -12.95 -7.17
CA LEU A 108 -1.52 -13.20 -6.75
C LEU A 108 -2.47 -13.52 -7.93
N ASN A 109 -2.10 -13.11 -9.14
CA ASN A 109 -2.88 -13.36 -10.36
C ASN A 109 -2.59 -14.71 -11.00
N GLN A 110 -1.44 -15.34 -10.68
CA GLN A 110 -0.94 -16.54 -11.36
C GLN A 110 -0.85 -17.79 -10.46
N GLU A 111 -0.78 -17.62 -9.15
CA GLU A 111 -0.53 -18.73 -8.22
C GLU A 111 -1.82 -19.43 -7.76
N ASP A 112 -1.97 -20.71 -8.13
CA ASP A 112 -3.00 -21.62 -7.62
C ASP A 112 -2.63 -22.22 -6.24
N ASP A 113 -1.36 -22.07 -5.83
CA ASP A 113 -0.86 -22.56 -4.56
C ASP A 113 -1.19 -21.59 -3.42
N LYS A 114 -2.01 -22.07 -2.48
CA LYS A 114 -2.50 -21.28 -1.34
C LYS A 114 -1.39 -20.85 -0.38
N GLU A 115 -0.32 -21.62 -0.22
CA GLU A 115 0.78 -21.25 0.67
C GLU A 115 1.60 -20.09 0.09
N LYS A 116 1.88 -20.15 -1.21
CA LYS A 116 2.55 -19.06 -1.93
C LYS A 116 1.70 -17.81 -2.02
N LEU A 117 0.38 -17.96 -2.15
CA LEU A 117 -0.56 -16.85 -2.11
C LEU A 117 -0.46 -16.09 -0.77
N VAL A 118 -0.42 -16.81 0.35
CA VAL A 118 -0.27 -16.22 1.70
C VAL A 118 1.07 -15.51 1.84
N SER A 119 2.17 -16.11 1.37
CA SER A 119 3.49 -15.48 1.40
C SER A 119 3.52 -14.18 0.58
N SER A 120 2.93 -14.20 -0.62
CA SER A 120 2.84 -13.02 -1.50
C SER A 120 2.00 -11.91 -0.87
N LEU A 121 0.87 -12.25 -0.24
CA LEU A 121 0.02 -11.29 0.50
C LEU A 121 0.79 -10.63 1.66
N TRP A 122 1.51 -11.41 2.46
CA TRP A 122 2.33 -10.87 3.55
C TRP A 122 3.54 -10.08 3.05
N GLY A 123 4.12 -10.46 1.92
CA GLY A 123 5.18 -9.68 1.25
C GLY A 123 4.68 -8.31 0.83
N ALA A 124 3.52 -8.26 0.17
CA ALA A 124 2.87 -7.02 -0.23
C ALA A 124 2.46 -6.16 0.99
N GLU A 125 1.80 -6.74 1.99
CA GLU A 125 1.35 -6.04 3.21
C GLU A 125 2.52 -5.35 3.93
N ARG A 126 3.63 -6.07 4.15
CA ARG A 126 4.83 -5.53 4.80
C ARG A 126 5.37 -4.30 4.06
N CYS A 127 5.49 -4.40 2.75
CA CYS A 127 5.97 -3.32 1.89
C CYS A 127 5.02 -2.12 1.91
N LEU A 128 3.72 -2.36 1.74
CA LEU A 128 2.68 -1.33 1.74
C LEU A 128 2.62 -0.57 3.07
N ARG A 129 2.81 -1.22 4.22
CA ARG A 129 2.88 -0.53 5.51
C ARG A 129 4.08 0.40 5.64
N VAL A 130 5.23 0.03 5.09
CA VAL A 130 6.38 0.93 5.03
C VAL A 130 6.07 2.12 4.12
N LEU A 131 5.47 1.89 2.94
CA LEU A 131 5.03 2.95 2.02
C LEU A 131 3.99 3.90 2.65
N GLU A 132 3.04 3.35 3.40
CA GLU A 132 2.08 4.13 4.18
C GLU A 132 2.83 5.01 5.18
N SER A 133 3.76 4.45 5.95
CA SER A 133 4.48 5.21 6.99
C SER A 133 5.34 6.36 6.42
N VAL A 134 6.01 6.13 5.28
CA VAL A 134 6.90 7.14 4.66
C VAL A 134 6.14 8.24 3.92
N THR A 135 4.84 8.05 3.64
CA THR A 135 3.97 9.03 2.99
C THR A 135 3.16 9.88 3.96
N VAL A 136 3.10 9.48 5.25
CA VAL A 136 2.44 10.26 6.30
C VAL A 136 3.14 11.61 6.47
N HIS A 137 2.41 12.70 6.18
CA HIS A 137 2.88 14.10 6.23
C HIS A 137 4.19 14.33 5.45
N ASN A 138 4.37 13.67 4.31
CA ASN A 138 5.57 13.83 3.48
C ASN A 138 5.17 14.00 1.99
N PRO A 139 4.87 15.24 1.55
CA PRO A 139 4.36 15.50 0.21
C PRO A 139 5.38 15.15 -0.89
N GLU A 140 6.67 15.21 -0.61
CA GLU A 140 7.72 14.83 -1.54
C GLU A 140 7.73 13.31 -1.79
N ASN A 141 7.55 12.49 -0.75
CA ASN A 141 7.41 11.03 -0.92
C ASN A 141 6.10 10.67 -1.59
N GLN A 142 4.99 11.34 -1.27
CA GLN A 142 3.72 11.16 -1.97
C GLN A 142 3.90 11.43 -3.47
N SER A 143 4.42 12.61 -3.82
CA SER A 143 4.64 13.01 -5.22
C SER A 143 5.59 12.05 -5.94
N TYR A 144 6.66 11.61 -5.27
CA TYR A 144 7.61 10.64 -5.81
C TYR A 144 6.93 9.32 -6.16
N LEU A 145 6.16 8.74 -5.23
CA LEU A 145 5.51 7.45 -5.42
C LEU A 145 4.41 7.48 -6.49
N ILE A 146 3.69 8.60 -6.63
CA ILE A 146 2.69 8.74 -7.70
C ILE A 146 3.41 8.84 -9.05
N ALA A 147 4.59 9.47 -9.12
CA ALA A 147 5.34 9.67 -10.37
C ALA A 147 6.16 8.45 -10.79
N TYR A 148 6.57 7.62 -9.84
CA TYR A 148 7.46 6.49 -10.07
C TYR A 148 6.86 5.50 -11.08
N LYS A 149 7.62 5.23 -12.17
CA LYS A 149 7.28 4.30 -13.26
C LYS A 149 5.82 4.41 -13.74
N ASP A 150 5.39 5.62 -14.08
CA ASP A 150 4.05 5.90 -14.59
C ASP A 150 2.93 5.51 -13.60
N SER A 151 3.10 5.86 -12.32
CA SER A 151 2.17 5.51 -11.24
C SER A 151 2.07 4.01 -10.97
N LEU A 152 3.19 3.29 -11.09
CA LEU A 152 3.24 1.84 -10.93
C LEU A 152 2.60 1.36 -9.63
N LEU A 153 2.81 2.09 -8.51
CA LEU A 153 2.22 1.72 -7.22
C LEU A 153 0.69 1.75 -7.25
N ILE A 154 0.10 2.77 -7.87
CA ILE A 154 -1.35 2.94 -7.99
C ILE A 154 -1.94 1.88 -8.94
N ILE A 155 -1.26 1.62 -10.06
CA ILE A 155 -1.65 0.57 -11.01
C ILE A 155 -1.54 -0.81 -10.36
N SER A 156 -0.51 -1.02 -9.54
CA SER A 156 -0.26 -2.31 -8.88
C SER A 156 -1.15 -2.55 -7.66
N SER A 157 -1.74 -1.51 -7.07
CA SER A 157 -2.72 -1.65 -5.98
C SER A 157 -4.06 -2.21 -6.48
N HIS A 158 -4.07 -3.50 -6.83
CA HIS A 158 -5.25 -4.25 -7.27
C HIS A 158 -6.17 -4.56 -6.07
N LEU A 159 -6.82 -3.53 -5.52
CA LEU A 159 -7.83 -3.66 -4.47
C LEU A 159 -8.95 -4.63 -4.90
N SER A 160 -9.24 -4.70 -6.20
CA SER A 160 -10.21 -5.63 -6.81
C SER A 160 -9.86 -7.08 -6.54
N ARG A 161 -8.59 -7.45 -6.73
CA ARG A 161 -8.10 -8.81 -6.51
C ARG A 161 -8.21 -9.22 -5.05
N CYS A 162 -7.83 -8.34 -4.12
CA CYS A 162 -8.00 -8.64 -2.70
C CYS A 162 -9.48 -8.76 -2.32
N ALA A 163 -10.34 -7.89 -2.84
CA ALA A 163 -11.78 -7.99 -2.64
C ALA A 163 -12.32 -9.35 -3.14
N GLU A 164 -11.98 -9.75 -4.37
CA GLU A 164 -12.31 -11.07 -4.95
C GLU A 164 -11.88 -12.24 -4.04
N LEU A 165 -10.64 -12.22 -3.56
CA LEU A 165 -10.10 -13.25 -2.68
C LEU A 165 -10.90 -13.36 -1.38
N ILE A 166 -11.38 -12.25 -0.80
CA ILE A 166 -12.26 -12.30 0.38
C ILE A 166 -13.57 -13.05 0.07
N TYR A 167 -14.19 -12.81 -1.08
CA TYR A 167 -15.42 -13.54 -1.45
C TYR A 167 -15.15 -15.03 -1.61
N LEU A 168 -14.04 -15.40 -2.26
CA LEU A 168 -13.67 -16.80 -2.51
C LEU A 168 -13.27 -17.56 -1.22
N LEU A 169 -12.73 -16.84 -0.24
CA LEU A 169 -12.25 -17.37 1.03
C LEU A 169 -13.27 -17.22 2.17
N ALA A 170 -14.53 -16.91 1.86
CA ALA A 170 -15.62 -16.83 2.84
C ALA A 170 -15.99 -18.12 3.63
N PRO A 171 -15.63 -19.38 3.24
CA PRO A 171 -16.05 -20.54 4.02
C PRO A 171 -15.27 -20.70 5.35
N PRO A 172 -15.93 -21.11 6.45
CA PRO A 172 -15.29 -21.24 7.76
C PRO A 172 -14.48 -22.54 7.85
N ALA A 173 -13.23 -22.52 7.40
CA ALA A 173 -12.23 -23.53 7.73
C ALA A 173 -10.98 -22.84 8.30
N SER A 174 -10.29 -23.47 9.27
CA SER A 174 -9.20 -22.86 10.04
C SER A 174 -8.02 -22.35 9.20
N PHE A 175 -7.68 -23.04 8.11
CA PHE A 175 -6.66 -22.57 7.15
C PHE A 175 -7.14 -21.35 6.35
N VAL A 176 -8.42 -21.32 6.01
CA VAL A 176 -9.06 -20.21 5.29
C VAL A 176 -9.06 -18.93 6.15
N ALA A 177 -9.10 -19.06 7.47
CA ALA A 177 -9.00 -17.91 8.38
C ALA A 177 -7.64 -17.19 8.33
N ALA A 178 -6.53 -17.92 8.17
CA ALA A 178 -5.20 -17.32 8.06
C ALA A 178 -5.01 -16.57 6.72
N VAL A 179 -5.49 -17.16 5.62
CA VAL A 179 -5.49 -16.52 4.31
C VAL A 179 -6.41 -15.29 4.33
N GLY A 180 -7.62 -15.41 4.89
CA GLY A 180 -8.58 -14.31 5.01
C GLY A 180 -8.03 -13.12 5.78
N LYS A 181 -7.32 -13.37 6.90
CA LYS A 181 -6.62 -12.32 7.64
C LYS A 181 -5.51 -11.66 6.82
N ALA A 182 -4.69 -12.44 6.12
CA ALA A 182 -3.63 -11.89 5.26
C ALA A 182 -4.20 -11.01 4.14
N VAL A 183 -5.35 -11.39 3.56
CA VAL A 183 -6.04 -10.57 2.56
C VAL A 183 -6.60 -9.29 3.18
N GLU A 184 -7.24 -9.36 4.35
CA GLU A 184 -7.77 -8.19 5.05
C GLU A 184 -6.66 -7.18 5.40
N ASP A 185 -5.56 -7.65 6.00
CA ASP A 185 -4.44 -6.79 6.39
C ASP A 185 -3.78 -6.15 5.16
N CYS A 186 -3.66 -6.90 4.06
CA CYS A 186 -3.19 -6.36 2.78
C CYS A 186 -4.14 -5.29 2.22
N MET A 187 -5.46 -5.52 2.23
CA MET A 187 -6.44 -4.51 1.81
C MET A 187 -6.34 -3.22 2.62
N ARG A 188 -6.21 -3.35 3.95
CA ARG A 188 -6.05 -2.19 4.85
C ARG A 188 -4.80 -1.39 4.47
N ALA A 189 -3.68 -2.07 4.22
CA ALA A 189 -2.44 -1.43 3.81
C ALA A 189 -2.56 -0.73 2.44
N ILE A 190 -3.21 -1.37 1.45
CA ILE A 190 -3.49 -0.76 0.14
C ILE A 190 -4.30 0.54 0.32
N ILE A 191 -5.41 0.47 1.06
CA ILE A 191 -6.29 1.62 1.28
C ILE A 191 -5.54 2.74 2.01
N GLY A 192 -4.73 2.41 3.02
CA GLY A 192 -3.91 3.38 3.77
C GLY A 192 -2.93 4.14 2.87
N VAL A 193 -2.21 3.42 1.99
CA VAL A 193 -1.32 4.04 1.00
C VAL A 193 -2.12 4.93 0.05
N LEU A 194 -3.21 4.44 -0.53
CA LEU A 194 -4.03 5.22 -1.46
C LEU A 194 -4.61 6.48 -0.81
N LEU A 195 -5.03 6.42 0.45
CA LEU A 195 -5.46 7.61 1.19
C LEU A 195 -4.33 8.63 1.32
N ASN A 196 -3.12 8.20 1.70
CA ASN A 196 -1.98 9.11 1.80
C ASN A 196 -1.60 9.74 0.45
N LEU A 197 -1.78 9.00 -0.66
CA LEU A 197 -1.48 9.50 -2.00
C LEU A 197 -2.59 10.37 -2.59
N THR A 198 -3.84 10.28 -2.09
CA THR A 198 -4.99 11.02 -2.63
C THR A 198 -5.44 12.18 -1.75
N HIS A 199 -5.13 12.15 -0.45
CA HIS A 199 -5.44 13.23 0.49
C HIS A 199 -4.60 14.47 0.16
N ASP A 200 -5.27 15.60 -0.11
CA ASP A 200 -4.65 16.87 -0.50
C ASP A 200 -3.68 16.79 -1.71
N ASN A 201 -3.80 15.74 -2.53
CA ASN A 201 -3.00 15.55 -3.73
C ASN A 201 -3.91 15.28 -4.93
N GLU A 202 -4.20 16.34 -5.69
CA GLU A 202 -5.10 16.30 -6.84
C GLU A 202 -4.62 15.33 -7.92
N TRP A 203 -3.31 15.27 -8.16
CA TRP A 203 -2.73 14.37 -9.16
C TRP A 203 -2.86 12.91 -8.74
N GLY A 204 -2.58 12.60 -7.47
CA GLY A 204 -2.80 11.28 -6.90
C GLY A 204 -4.27 10.86 -6.92
N SER A 205 -5.19 11.76 -6.56
CA SER A 205 -6.64 11.53 -6.69
C SER A 205 -7.06 11.23 -8.13
N THR A 206 -6.55 11.99 -9.10
CA THR A 206 -6.84 11.79 -10.52
C THR A 206 -6.32 10.44 -11.00
N LYS A 207 -5.04 10.13 -10.77
CA LYS A 207 -4.42 8.87 -11.19
C LYS A 207 -5.06 7.64 -10.55
N THR A 208 -5.46 7.77 -9.28
CA THR A 208 -6.17 6.72 -8.55
C THR A 208 -7.58 6.55 -9.09
N GLY A 209 -8.32 7.64 -9.31
CA GLY A 209 -9.67 7.60 -9.86
C GLY A 209 -9.75 7.11 -11.32
N GLU A 210 -8.69 7.27 -12.11
CA GLU A 210 -8.57 6.74 -13.48
C GLU A 210 -8.45 5.21 -13.54
N GLN A 211 -8.13 4.54 -12.43
CA GLN A 211 -7.98 3.09 -12.43
C GLN A 211 -9.33 2.39 -12.68
N GLU A 212 -9.33 1.45 -13.61
CA GLU A 212 -10.51 0.68 -13.99
C GLU A 212 -11.12 -0.03 -12.78
N ASP A 213 -12.44 0.05 -12.65
CA ASP A 213 -13.22 -0.54 -11.57
C ASP A 213 -12.83 -0.17 -10.12
N LEU A 214 -11.93 0.79 -9.89
CA LEU A 214 -11.48 1.12 -8.54
C LEU A 214 -12.63 1.67 -7.70
N ILE A 215 -13.41 2.63 -8.21
CA ILE A 215 -14.55 3.21 -7.50
C ILE A 215 -15.60 2.15 -7.20
N VAL A 216 -15.91 1.29 -8.18
CA VAL A 216 -16.86 0.18 -8.02
C VAL A 216 -16.37 -0.81 -6.96
N THR A 217 -15.08 -1.15 -7.00
CA THR A 217 -14.42 -2.01 -6.01
C THR A 217 -14.45 -1.39 -4.62
N ALA A 218 -14.14 -0.10 -4.50
CA ALA A 218 -14.17 0.62 -3.23
C ALA A 218 -15.60 0.62 -2.63
N LEU A 219 -16.62 0.86 -3.46
CA LEU A 219 -18.02 0.75 -3.01
C LEU A 219 -18.39 -0.68 -2.62
N ASN A 220 -17.93 -1.70 -3.36
CA ASN A 220 -18.08 -3.09 -2.94
C ASN A 220 -17.35 -3.37 -1.62
N CYS A 221 -16.22 -2.73 -1.34
CA CYS A 221 -15.51 -2.85 -0.06
C CYS A 221 -16.30 -2.24 1.12
N VAL A 222 -17.14 -1.24 0.86
CA VAL A 222 -18.05 -0.66 1.88
C VAL A 222 -19.30 -1.51 2.07
N LEU A 223 -19.90 -1.98 0.98
CA LEU A 223 -21.23 -2.58 0.96
C LEU A 223 -21.21 -4.11 1.13
N LYS A 224 -20.29 -4.79 0.42
CA LYS A 224 -20.30 -6.25 0.24
C LYS A 224 -19.13 -6.97 0.91
N VAL A 225 -17.95 -6.38 1.06
CA VAL A 225 -16.84 -7.04 1.77
C VAL A 225 -17.14 -7.27 3.27
N PRO A 226 -17.78 -6.33 4.02
CA PRO A 226 -17.94 -6.48 5.46
C PRO A 226 -18.80 -7.67 5.89
N GLN A 227 -19.69 -8.19 5.05
CA GLN A 227 -20.48 -9.39 5.38
C GLN A 227 -19.63 -10.66 5.50
N TYR A 228 -18.42 -10.67 4.91
CA TYR A 228 -17.47 -11.79 5.00
C TYR A 228 -16.43 -11.61 6.13
N LEU A 229 -16.45 -10.46 6.81
CA LEU A 229 -15.53 -10.16 7.91
C LEU A 229 -16.19 -10.39 9.29
N PRO A 230 -15.38 -10.75 10.30
CA PRO A 230 -15.75 -10.66 11.71
C PRO A 230 -16.36 -9.31 12.07
N GLN A 231 -17.38 -9.31 12.93
CA GLN A 231 -18.17 -8.13 13.28
C GLN A 231 -17.31 -6.93 13.72
N GLU A 232 -16.23 -7.19 14.44
CA GLU A 232 -15.31 -6.19 14.99
C GLU A 232 -14.57 -5.39 13.90
N GLN A 233 -14.27 -6.01 12.75
CA GLN A 233 -13.47 -5.41 11.66
C GLN A 233 -14.32 -4.72 10.59
N ARG A 234 -15.64 -4.92 10.60
CA ARG A 234 -16.57 -4.36 9.60
C ARG A 234 -16.57 -2.85 9.59
N PHE A 235 -16.49 -2.25 10.77
CA PHE A 235 -16.50 -0.80 10.94
C PHE A 235 -15.22 -0.19 10.38
N ASP A 236 -14.07 -0.77 10.71
CA ASP A 236 -12.75 -0.27 10.30
C ASP A 236 -12.62 -0.19 8.79
N ILE A 237 -13.00 -1.25 8.05
CA ILE A 237 -12.96 -1.23 6.58
C ILE A 237 -13.85 -0.12 6.02
N ARG A 238 -15.07 0.07 6.55
CA ARG A 238 -15.98 1.12 6.06
C ARG A 238 -15.40 2.51 6.27
N VAL A 239 -14.83 2.77 7.44
CA VAL A 239 -14.23 4.07 7.77
C VAL A 239 -12.99 4.35 6.93
N LEU A 240 -12.23 3.32 6.55
CA LEU A 240 -11.05 3.49 5.70
C LEU A 240 -11.41 3.74 4.23
N VAL A 241 -12.42 3.04 3.69
CA VAL A 241 -12.73 3.12 2.25
C VAL A 241 -13.59 4.33 1.89
N LEU A 242 -14.48 4.78 2.78
CA LEU A 242 -15.36 5.93 2.49
C LEU A 242 -14.58 7.22 2.13
N PRO A 243 -13.52 7.63 2.87
CA PRO A 243 -12.71 8.78 2.50
C PRO A 243 -12.03 8.61 1.13
N LEU A 244 -11.59 7.40 0.79
CA LEU A 244 -10.99 7.10 -0.51
C LEU A 244 -12.00 7.31 -1.64
N CYS A 245 -13.24 6.85 -1.46
CA CYS A 245 -14.33 7.12 -2.41
C CYS A 245 -14.54 8.62 -2.59
N VAL A 246 -14.59 9.40 -1.51
CA VAL A 246 -14.78 10.85 -1.57
C VAL A 246 -13.62 11.52 -2.33
N CYS A 247 -12.38 11.13 -2.04
CA CYS A 247 -11.18 11.65 -2.70
C CYS A 247 -11.17 11.36 -4.21
N CYS A 248 -11.61 10.17 -4.65
CA CYS A 248 -11.51 9.76 -6.06
C CYS A 248 -12.74 10.12 -6.92
N SER A 249 -13.91 10.37 -6.30
CA SER A 249 -15.17 10.64 -7.02
C SER A 249 -15.18 11.99 -7.77
N GLY A 250 -14.27 12.90 -7.43
CA GLY A 250 -14.07 14.15 -8.15
C GLY A 250 -13.46 13.96 -9.54
N SER A 251 -12.74 12.85 -9.73
CA SER A 251 -11.77 12.66 -10.80
C SER A 251 -12.10 11.43 -11.68
N GLY A 252 -12.55 10.32 -11.08
CA GLY A 252 -12.74 9.05 -11.80
C GLY A 252 -14.00 8.92 -12.67
N PHE A 253 -15.01 9.77 -12.50
CA PHE A 253 -16.24 9.73 -13.31
C PHE A 253 -16.15 10.46 -14.65
N ALA A 254 -15.03 11.12 -14.96
CA ALA A 254 -14.84 11.80 -16.24
C ALA A 254 -14.62 10.83 -17.42
N HIS A 255 -14.24 9.56 -17.15
CA HIS A 255 -13.86 8.58 -18.17
C HIS A 255 -14.88 7.48 -18.46
N GLN A 256 -16.07 7.48 -17.84
CA GLN A 256 -17.19 6.65 -18.32
C GLN A 256 -17.79 7.25 -19.61
N PRO A 257 -18.25 6.43 -20.58
CA PRO A 257 -18.75 6.93 -21.86
C PRO A 257 -20.01 7.78 -21.63
N GLY A 258 -19.82 9.11 -21.56
CA GLY A 258 -20.85 10.09 -21.22
C GLY A 258 -20.39 11.24 -20.31
N GLY A 259 -19.19 11.15 -19.70
CA GLY A 259 -18.61 12.21 -18.87
C GLY A 259 -18.00 13.36 -19.68
N VAL A 260 -18.24 14.60 -19.24
CA VAL A 260 -17.68 15.82 -19.85
C VAL A 260 -16.15 15.77 -19.78
N GLN A 261 -15.49 15.78 -20.94
CA GLN A 261 -14.03 15.89 -21.06
C GLN A 261 -13.53 17.17 -20.39
N CYS A 262 -12.58 17.05 -19.46
CA CYS A 262 -11.71 18.15 -19.08
C CYS A 262 -10.86 18.50 -20.30
N GLN A 263 -11.28 19.53 -21.03
CA GLN A 263 -10.61 19.99 -22.24
C GLN A 263 -9.22 20.52 -21.86
N GLU A 264 -8.17 19.91 -22.41
CA GLU A 264 -6.81 20.44 -22.37
C GLU A 264 -6.78 21.73 -23.21
N GLN A 265 -6.88 22.90 -22.57
CA GLN A 265 -6.77 24.17 -23.27
C GLN A 265 -5.30 24.45 -23.60
N VAL A 266 -4.92 24.17 -24.84
CA VAL A 266 -3.73 24.71 -25.49
C VAL A 266 -3.94 26.22 -25.63
N LEU A 267 -3.15 27.04 -24.93
CA LEU A 267 -3.12 28.49 -25.18
C LEU A 267 -2.53 28.77 -26.58
N PRO A 268 -3.03 29.79 -27.30
CA PRO A 268 -2.53 30.11 -28.63
C PRO A 268 -1.09 30.60 -28.57
N ASP A 269 -0.27 30.14 -29.53
CA ASP A 269 1.11 30.58 -29.74
C ASP A 269 1.16 32.11 -29.89
N GLY A 270 1.81 32.76 -28.93
CA GLY A 270 2.24 34.14 -29.06
C GLY A 270 3.58 34.17 -29.78
N ASP A 271 3.58 34.76 -30.98
CA ASP A 271 4.79 35.13 -31.71
C ASP A 271 5.80 35.87 -30.82
N GLY A 272 7.06 35.44 -30.85
CA GLY A 272 8.18 36.34 -30.51
C GLY A 272 9.30 35.79 -29.64
N ASP A 273 10.35 35.34 -30.33
CA ASP A 273 11.76 35.36 -29.94
C ASP A 273 12.32 34.24 -29.04
N GLY A 274 13.44 33.69 -29.50
CA GLY A 274 13.98 32.41 -29.05
C GLY A 274 14.99 32.49 -27.92
N ARG A 275 15.00 31.44 -27.07
CA ARG A 275 16.19 30.74 -26.52
C ARG A 275 15.77 29.66 -25.50
N ARG A 276 15.97 28.38 -25.90
CA ARG A 276 16.29 27.16 -25.11
C ARG A 276 15.36 26.67 -23.96
N PRO A 277 15.42 25.36 -23.62
CA PRO A 277 14.28 24.60 -23.09
C PRO A 277 14.31 24.44 -21.57
N GLY A 278 13.12 24.42 -20.97
CA GLY A 278 12.94 24.12 -19.54
C GLY A 278 11.82 24.96 -18.95
N SER A 279 10.56 24.60 -19.22
CA SER A 279 9.42 25.26 -18.58
C SER A 279 8.65 24.23 -17.76
N LEU A 280 8.87 24.24 -16.44
CA LEU A 280 7.94 23.72 -15.46
C LEU A 280 6.57 24.39 -15.74
N ARG A 281 5.56 23.62 -16.15
CA ARG A 281 4.19 24.12 -16.25
C ARG A 281 3.62 24.23 -14.84
N LEU A 282 3.51 25.46 -14.33
CA LEU A 282 2.73 25.76 -13.13
C LEU A 282 1.26 25.88 -13.55
N HIS A 283 0.42 24.91 -13.17
CA HIS A 283 -1.02 24.99 -13.36
C HIS A 283 -1.66 25.64 -12.12
N ARG A 284 -2.58 26.60 -12.35
CA ARG A 284 -3.36 27.27 -11.29
C ARG A 284 -4.27 26.25 -10.59
N PRO A 285 -4.45 26.32 -9.26
CA PRO A 285 -5.44 25.50 -8.57
C PRO A 285 -6.86 25.94 -8.95
N CYS A 286 -7.70 24.98 -9.33
CA CYS A 286 -9.13 25.16 -9.45
C CYS A 286 -9.77 25.31 -8.06
N ASP A 287 -10.86 26.08 -7.97
CA ASP A 287 -11.54 26.46 -6.73
C ASP A 287 -11.82 25.27 -5.78
N VAL A 288 -11.21 25.32 -4.59
CA VAL A 288 -11.17 24.32 -3.51
C VAL A 288 -12.57 23.99 -2.91
N GLY A 289 -13.64 24.71 -3.29
CA GLY A 289 -14.93 24.65 -2.62
C GLY A 289 -16.00 23.71 -3.21
N THR A 290 -15.87 23.22 -4.44
CA THR A 290 -17.02 22.54 -5.13
C THR A 290 -16.82 21.07 -5.48
N THR A 291 -15.59 20.56 -5.36
CA THR A 291 -15.25 19.19 -5.76
C THR A 291 -15.83 18.15 -4.79
N GLY A 292 -15.77 18.41 -3.48
CA GLY A 292 -16.27 17.50 -2.44
C GLY A 292 -17.80 17.33 -2.43
N GLN A 293 -18.57 18.38 -2.68
CA GLN A 293 -20.05 18.28 -2.76
C GLN A 293 -20.51 17.48 -3.98
N LYS A 294 -19.83 17.65 -5.13
CA LYS A 294 -20.13 16.89 -6.35
C LYS A 294 -19.75 15.40 -6.21
N SER A 295 -18.65 15.11 -5.50
CA SER A 295 -18.24 13.74 -5.16
C SER A 295 -19.28 12.99 -4.34
N ILE A 296 -19.85 13.63 -3.30
CA ILE A 296 -20.85 13.02 -2.43
C ILE A 296 -22.17 12.77 -3.18
N SER A 297 -22.65 13.73 -3.97
CA SER A 297 -23.85 13.53 -4.79
C SER A 297 -23.71 12.36 -5.77
N ARG A 298 -22.52 12.16 -6.39
CA ARG A 298 -22.29 11.05 -7.32
C ARG A 298 -22.21 9.68 -6.64
N VAL A 299 -21.67 9.62 -5.42
CA VAL A 299 -21.71 8.39 -4.62
C VAL A 299 -23.15 8.05 -4.22
N ILE A 300 -23.95 9.06 -3.87
CA ILE A 300 -25.38 8.89 -3.58
C ILE A 300 -26.13 8.42 -4.84
N ASP A 301 -25.89 9.03 -6.00
CA ASP A 301 -26.51 8.62 -7.27
C ASP A 301 -26.20 7.15 -7.61
N TYR A 302 -24.96 6.69 -7.42
CA TYR A 302 -24.61 5.27 -7.61
C TYR A 302 -25.35 4.35 -6.63
N LEU A 303 -25.48 4.77 -5.37
CA LEU A 303 -26.21 4.01 -4.35
C LEU A 303 -27.73 3.95 -4.62
N GLU A 304 -28.30 4.94 -5.31
CA GLU A 304 -29.71 4.95 -5.70
C GLU A 304 -30.02 4.05 -6.93
N HIS A 305 -28.99 3.69 -7.72
CA HIS A 305 -29.13 2.84 -8.91
C HIS A 305 -28.72 1.36 -8.69
N CYS A 306 -28.30 0.99 -7.47
CA CYS A 306 -28.01 -0.39 -7.05
C CYS A 306 -29.16 -0.97 -6.22
#